data_AF-A0A921NPV5-F1
#
_entry.id   AF-A0A921NPV5-F1
#
_cell.length_a   1.000
_cell.length_b   1.000
_cell.length_c   1.000
_cell.angle_alpha   90.00
_cell.angle_beta   90.00
_cell.angle_gamma   90.00
#
_symmetry.space_group_name_H-M   'P 1'
#
loop_
_entity.id
_entity.type
_entity.pdbx_description
1 polymer ?
#
loop_
_entity_poly.entity_id
_entity_poly.type
_entity_poly.pdbx_seq_one_letter_code
_entity_poly.pdbx_strand_id
1 'polypeptide(L)'
;NNLEVDSYMGFKRPFDQTLGYEVGLIHYSYPKVSPLDSQEFYGGLNLLGNRFGVSFSNDPDRQDSTLFADLGGTQPFGIGVSMKYTTHQLGTPVSVENGAISSFSDWSVQFSRAWKGIDLDLIYSGSSLSGSDCSAYSGHNSQCDGLLTLKAARSFY
;
A
#
# COMPACT_ATOMS: atom_id res chain seq x y z
N ASN A 1 8.98 20.26 11.42
CA ASN A 1 9.98 19.29 10.93
C ASN A 1 10.18 18.19 11.95
N ASN A 2 9.47 17.09 11.77
CA ASN A 2 9.76 15.84 12.46
C ASN A 2 10.65 15.04 11.52
N LEU A 3 11.84 14.68 12.00
CA LEU A 3 12.74 13.80 11.27
C LEU A 3 12.21 12.37 11.43
N GLU A 4 12.07 11.67 10.33
CA GLU A 4 11.77 10.24 10.25
C GLU A 4 13.03 9.52 9.76
N VAL A 5 13.34 8.39 10.39
CA VAL A 5 14.49 7.54 10.03
C VAL A 5 13.98 6.14 9.76
N ASP A 6 14.11 5.70 8.51
CA ASP A 6 13.64 4.39 8.06
C ASP A 6 14.82 3.42 8.02
N SER A 7 14.75 2.37 8.84
CA SER A 7 15.76 1.32 8.89
C SER A 7 15.21 0.04 8.29
N TYR A 8 15.94 -0.52 7.33
CA TYR A 8 15.54 -1.73 6.61
C TYR A 8 16.47 -2.90 6.92
N MET A 9 15.88 -4.07 7.17
CA MET A 9 16.59 -5.34 7.26
C MET A 9 15.80 -6.44 6.55
N GLY A 10 16.45 -7.26 5.75
CA GLY A 10 15.73 -8.31 5.03
C GLY A 10 16.65 -9.31 4.33
N PHE A 11 16.00 -10.33 3.77
CA PHE A 11 16.62 -11.37 2.97
C PHE A 11 15.84 -11.51 1.66
N LYS A 12 16.57 -11.53 0.54
CA LYS A 12 16.00 -11.74 -0.80
C LYS A 12 16.78 -12.86 -1.49
N ARG A 13 16.05 -13.83 -2.04
CA ARG A 13 16.66 -14.96 -2.75
C ARG A 13 15.93 -15.24 -4.07
N PRO A 14 16.59 -15.01 -5.22
CA PRO A 14 16.14 -15.59 -6.48
C PRO A 14 16.43 -17.10 -6.48
N PHE A 15 15.48 -17.89 -6.99
CA PHE A 15 15.73 -19.28 -7.36
C PHE A 15 16.21 -19.37 -8.81
N ASP A 16 15.54 -18.63 -9.70
CA ASP A 16 15.91 -18.44 -11.09
C ASP A 16 15.49 -17.04 -11.58
N GLN A 17 15.38 -16.83 -12.90
CA GLN A 17 14.99 -15.54 -13.49
C GLN A 17 13.50 -15.21 -13.32
N THR A 18 12.69 -16.18 -12.89
CA THR A 18 11.24 -16.11 -12.86
C THR A 18 10.66 -16.29 -11.46
N LEU A 19 11.35 -17.01 -10.59
CA LEU A 19 10.92 -17.33 -9.23
C LEU A 19 11.92 -16.77 -8.21
N GLY A 20 11.41 -16.05 -7.22
CA GLY A 20 12.19 -15.57 -6.08
C GLY A 20 11.31 -15.10 -4.96
N TYR A 21 11.87 -15.00 -3.75
CA TYR A 21 11.15 -14.46 -2.59
C TYR A 21 11.97 -13.43 -1.85
N GLU A 22 11.27 -12.61 -1.08
CA GLU A 22 11.85 -11.66 -0.14
C GLU A 22 11.05 -11.65 1.16
N VAL A 23 11.75 -11.42 2.27
CA VAL A 23 11.15 -11.17 3.58
C VAL A 23 11.98 -10.12 4.29
N GLY A 24 11.35 -9.28 5.10
CA GLY A 24 12.10 -8.36 5.92
C GLY A 24 11.23 -7.52 6.85
N LEU A 25 11.91 -6.57 7.48
CA LEU A 25 11.40 -5.65 8.45
C LEU A 25 11.81 -4.23 8.05
N ILE A 26 10.88 -3.31 8.19
CA ILE A 26 11.11 -1.87 8.15
C ILE A 26 10.81 -1.34 9.55
N HIS A 27 11.71 -0.54 10.10
CA HIS A 27 11.50 0.16 11.35
C HIS A 27 11.51 1.67 11.07
N TYR A 28 10.39 2.32 11.38
CA TYR A 28 10.21 3.76 11.25
C TYR A 28 10.45 4.37 12.63
N SER A 29 11.49 5.19 12.76
CA SER A 29 11.83 5.85 14.02
C SER A 29 11.61 7.36 13.94
N TYR A 30 11.05 7.93 15.01
CA TYR A 30 10.80 9.37 15.16
C TYR A 30 11.56 9.93 16.38
N PRO A 31 12.86 10.25 16.25
CA PRO A 31 13.74 10.52 17.40
C PRO A 31 13.32 11.68 18.30
N LYS A 32 12.45 12.58 17.81
CA LYS A 32 11.95 13.75 18.55
C LYS A 32 10.53 13.55 19.11
N VAL A 33 9.88 12.43 18.81
CA VAL A 33 8.48 12.14 19.14
C VAL A 33 8.35 10.63 19.43
N SER A 34 8.84 10.22 20.60
CA SER A 34 8.96 8.83 21.05
C SER A 34 7.68 8.28 21.69
N PRO A 35 6.54 8.38 21.00
CA PRO A 35 5.80 7.14 20.86
C PRO A 35 5.42 6.81 19.42
N LEU A 36 5.88 7.53 18.38
CA LEU A 36 5.46 7.30 16.99
C LEU A 36 6.21 6.17 16.26
N ASP A 37 7.15 5.52 16.92
CA ASP A 37 7.95 4.45 16.31
C ASP A 37 7.05 3.29 15.87
N SER A 38 7.26 2.81 14.64
CA SER A 38 6.50 1.68 14.09
C SER A 38 7.37 0.65 13.40
N GLN A 39 6.78 -0.52 13.17
CA GLN A 39 7.46 -1.65 12.55
C GLN A 39 6.55 -2.27 11.49
N GLU A 40 7.11 -2.57 10.33
CA GLU A 40 6.42 -3.28 9.25
C GLU A 40 7.20 -4.54 8.85
N PHE A 41 6.58 -5.70 9.03
CA PHE A 41 7.07 -6.94 8.45
C PHE A 41 6.46 -7.11 7.07
N TYR A 42 7.27 -7.47 6.08
CA TYR A 42 6.77 -7.74 4.74
C TYR A 42 7.37 -9.02 4.19
N GLY A 43 6.62 -9.63 3.26
CA GLY A 43 7.03 -10.78 2.49
C GLY A 43 6.58 -10.63 1.05
N GLY A 44 7.37 -11.14 0.11
CA GLY A 44 7.09 -11.03 -1.30
C GLY A 44 7.50 -12.28 -2.07
N LEU A 45 6.74 -12.56 -3.13
CA LEU A 45 7.00 -13.62 -4.09
C LEU A 45 7.01 -13.00 -5.49
N ASN A 46 8.09 -13.24 -6.24
CA ASN A 46 8.13 -12.98 -7.67
C ASN A 46 7.90 -14.30 -8.40
N LEU A 47 6.95 -14.31 -9.33
CA LEU A 47 6.60 -15.48 -10.14
C LEU A 47 6.29 -15.05 -11.57
N LEU A 48 7.10 -15.50 -12.53
CA LEU A 48 6.90 -15.30 -13.97
C LEU A 48 6.72 -13.82 -14.35
N GLY A 49 7.49 -12.93 -13.73
CA GLY A 49 7.40 -11.48 -13.95
C GLY A 49 6.26 -10.78 -13.21
N ASN A 50 5.49 -11.51 -12.40
CA ASN A 50 4.48 -10.95 -11.50
C ASN A 50 5.02 -10.89 -10.07
N ARG A 51 4.52 -9.96 -9.26
CA ARG A 51 4.89 -9.80 -7.86
C ARG A 51 3.65 -9.95 -6.98
N PHE A 52 3.78 -10.71 -5.91
CA PHE A 52 2.78 -10.82 -4.85
C PHE A 52 3.45 -10.42 -3.55
N GLY A 53 2.75 -9.65 -2.72
CA GLY A 53 3.28 -9.12 -1.48
C GLY A 53 2.26 -9.19 -0.36
N VAL A 54 2.77 -9.35 0.85
CA VAL A 54 2.02 -9.16 2.08
C VAL A 54 2.83 -8.26 2.99
N SER A 55 2.19 -7.39 3.75
CA SER A 55 2.84 -6.69 4.85
C SER A 55 1.92 -6.54 6.06
N PHE A 56 2.54 -6.43 7.22
CA PHE A 56 1.90 -6.26 8.51
C PHE A 56 2.63 -5.14 9.24
N SER A 57 1.95 -4.01 9.43
CA SER A 57 2.48 -2.89 10.21
C SER A 57 1.86 -2.87 11.60
N ASN A 58 2.66 -2.44 12.57
CA ASN A 58 2.25 -2.17 13.92
C ASN A 58 2.71 -0.76 14.30
N ASP A 59 1.81 0.18 14.09
CA ASP A 59 1.90 1.55 14.55
C ASP A 59 1.35 1.63 16.00
N PRO A 60 1.71 2.67 16.77
CA PRO A 60 1.29 2.83 18.17
C PRO A 60 -0.23 2.84 18.39
N ASP A 61 -0.98 3.36 17.42
CA ASP A 61 -2.44 3.51 17.47
C ASP A 61 -3.14 2.77 16.32
N ARG A 62 -2.42 1.95 15.55
CA ARG A 62 -2.98 1.26 14.40
C ARG A 62 -2.18 0.02 14.00
N GLN A 63 -2.88 -1.03 13.56
CA GLN A 63 -2.28 -2.20 12.93
C GLN A 63 -2.85 -2.36 11.53
N ASP A 64 -1.97 -2.50 10.54
CA ASP A 64 -2.39 -2.71 9.16
C ASP A 64 -1.95 -4.07 8.65
N SER A 65 -2.78 -4.67 7.80
CA SER A 65 -2.42 -5.86 7.04
C SER A 65 -2.71 -5.59 5.57
N THR A 66 -1.67 -5.59 4.75
CA THR A 66 -1.75 -5.31 3.32
C THR A 66 -1.50 -6.56 2.51
N LEU A 67 -2.32 -6.76 1.48
CA LEU A 67 -2.06 -7.66 0.36
C LEU A 67 -1.80 -6.84 -0.89
N PHE A 68 -0.83 -7.27 -1.68
CA PHE A 68 -0.43 -6.63 -2.92
C PHE A 68 -0.25 -7.67 -4.03
N ALA A 69 -0.71 -7.34 -5.22
CA ALA A 69 -0.42 -8.08 -6.43
C ALA A 69 -0.07 -7.12 -7.56
N ASP A 70 0.99 -7.41 -8.30
CA ASP A 70 1.42 -6.70 -9.50
C ASP A 70 1.56 -7.70 -10.63
N LEU A 71 0.66 -7.59 -11.59
CA LEU A 71 0.60 -8.42 -12.77
C LEU A 71 1.24 -7.63 -13.91
N GLY A 72 2.39 -8.13 -14.37
CA GLY A 72 3.19 -7.45 -15.38
C GLY A 72 2.44 -7.24 -16.69
N GLY A 73 2.94 -6.31 -17.50
CA GLY A 73 2.33 -5.92 -18.77
C GLY A 73 2.05 -7.11 -19.70
N THR A 74 0.76 -7.38 -19.96
CA THR A 74 0.35 -8.52 -20.79
C THR A 74 0.54 -8.25 -22.29
N GLN A 75 0.97 -9.25 -23.06
CA GLN A 75 1.01 -9.16 -24.51
C GLN A 75 -0.40 -9.27 -25.11
N PRO A 76 -0.72 -8.56 -26.22
CA PRO A 76 0.13 -7.61 -26.95
C PRO A 76 0.02 -6.15 -26.47
N PHE A 77 -0.84 -5.86 -25.49
CA PHE A 77 -1.22 -4.47 -25.17
C PHE A 77 -0.27 -3.77 -24.20
N GLY A 78 0.56 -4.52 -23.48
CA GLY A 78 1.51 -4.02 -22.49
C GLY A 78 0.83 -3.33 -21.31
N ILE A 79 -0.39 -3.75 -20.97
CA ILE A 79 -1.14 -3.21 -19.82
C ILE A 79 -0.81 -4.05 -18.60
N GLY A 80 -0.22 -3.42 -17.58
CA GLY A 80 -0.03 -3.98 -16.25
C GLY A 80 -1.26 -3.74 -15.38
N VAL A 81 -1.46 -4.63 -14.42
CA VAL A 81 -2.54 -4.50 -13.43
C VAL A 81 -1.96 -4.69 -12.04
N SER A 82 -2.09 -3.68 -11.19
CA SER A 82 -1.66 -3.77 -9.80
C SER A 82 -2.87 -3.59 -8.87
N MET A 83 -2.91 -4.37 -7.80
CA MET A 83 -3.97 -4.34 -6.80
C MET A 83 -3.35 -4.26 -5.42
N LYS A 84 -3.95 -3.44 -4.56
CA LYS A 84 -3.63 -3.35 -3.13
C LYS A 84 -4.93 -3.44 -2.35
N TYR A 85 -4.91 -4.21 -1.27
CA TYR A 85 -6.00 -4.29 -0.29
C TYR A 85 -5.40 -4.20 1.10
N THR A 86 -5.90 -3.31 1.95
CA THR A 86 -5.42 -3.15 3.31
C THR A 86 -6.57 -3.24 4.29
N THR A 87 -6.39 -3.96 5.38
CA THR A 87 -7.25 -3.88 6.56
C THR A 87 -6.55 -3.07 7.63
N HIS A 88 -7.26 -2.12 8.21
CA HIS A 88 -6.79 -1.24 9.27
C HIS A 88 -7.53 -1.56 10.56
N GLN A 89 -6.81 -1.81 11.64
CA GLN A 89 -7.33 -1.98 12.98
C GLN A 89 -6.89 -0.78 13.83
N LEU A 90 -7.85 0.01 14.31
CA LEU A 90 -7.59 1.20 15.10
C LEU A 90 -7.40 0.81 16.58
N GLY A 91 -6.36 1.34 17.20
CA GLY A 91 -6.09 1.14 18.63
C GLY A 91 -7.10 1.85 19.52
N THR A 92 -7.66 2.98 19.05
CA THR A 92 -8.80 3.66 19.67
C THR A 92 -9.94 3.78 18.66
N PRO A 93 -11.13 3.21 18.94
CA PRO A 93 -12.28 3.35 18.05
C PRO A 93 -12.68 4.82 17.85
N VAL A 94 -12.94 5.21 16.60
CA VAL A 94 -13.39 6.57 16.26
C VAL A 94 -14.91 6.62 16.36
N SER A 95 -15.43 7.54 17.17
CA SER A 95 -16.88 7.75 17.29
C SER A 95 -17.44 8.38 16.01
N VAL A 96 -18.50 7.78 15.50
CA VAL A 96 -19.25 8.21 14.31
C VAL A 96 -20.73 8.32 14.65
N GLU A 97 -21.53 8.87 13.74
CA GLU A 97 -22.95 9.14 13.98
C GLU A 97 -23.75 7.92 14.48
N ASN A 98 -23.45 6.74 13.95
CA ASN A 98 -24.18 5.50 14.24
C ASN A 98 -23.37 4.46 15.04
N GLY A 99 -22.33 4.88 15.75
CA GLY A 99 -21.54 3.97 16.59
C GLY A 99 -20.07 4.37 16.69
N ALA A 100 -19.20 3.37 16.68
CA ALA A 100 -17.76 3.58 16.64
C ALA A 100 -17.10 2.63 15.66
N ILE A 101 -16.15 3.14 14.88
CA ILE A 101 -15.36 2.38 13.93
C ILE A 101 -14.06 1.95 14.61
N SER A 102 -13.89 0.66 14.83
CA SER A 102 -12.64 0.08 15.34
C SER A 102 -11.74 -0.47 14.22
N SER A 103 -12.29 -0.64 13.02
CA SER A 103 -11.57 -1.22 11.88
C SER A 103 -12.22 -0.83 10.57
N PHE A 104 -11.42 -0.70 9.51
CA PHE A 104 -11.92 -0.54 8.15
C PHE A 104 -10.99 -1.20 7.13
N SER A 105 -11.39 -1.24 5.87
CA SER A 105 -10.51 -1.69 4.78
C SER A 105 -10.49 -0.69 3.65
N ASP A 106 -9.37 -0.62 2.94
CA ASP A 106 -9.22 0.15 1.71
C ASP A 106 -8.59 -0.67 0.60
N TRP A 107 -8.78 -0.21 -0.63
CA TRP A 107 -8.26 -0.90 -1.80
C TRP A 107 -7.94 0.06 -2.93
N SER A 108 -7.05 -0.39 -3.82
CA SER A 108 -6.79 0.27 -5.09
C SER A 108 -6.56 -0.74 -6.19
N VAL A 109 -7.05 -0.43 -7.39
CA VAL A 109 -6.71 -1.13 -8.64
C VAL A 109 -6.10 -0.10 -9.59
N GLN A 110 -4.91 -0.41 -10.09
CA GLN A 110 -4.17 0.39 -11.05
C GLN A 110 -4.04 -0.37 -12.37
N PHE A 111 -4.33 0.32 -13.48
CA PHE A 111 -3.94 -0.09 -14.82
C PHE A 111 -2.79 0.78 -15.27
N SER A 112 -1.65 0.17 -15.60
CA SER A 112 -0.44 0.89 -16.00
C SER A 112 -0.08 0.58 -17.45
N ARG A 113 0.41 1.59 -18.17
CA ARG A 113 0.94 1.43 -19.53
C ARG A 113 2.01 2.45 -19.83
N ALA A 114 3.19 1.98 -20.20
CA ALA A 114 4.22 2.81 -20.80
C ALA A 114 3.85 3.14 -22.26
N TRP A 115 3.78 4.43 -22.59
CA TRP A 115 3.48 4.92 -23.93
C TRP A 115 4.43 6.06 -24.31
N LYS A 116 5.30 5.81 -25.30
CA LYS A 116 6.25 6.79 -25.84
C LYS A 116 7.13 7.46 -24.76
N GLY A 117 7.55 6.68 -23.75
CA GLY A 117 8.37 7.17 -22.64
C GLY A 117 7.60 7.96 -21.57
N ILE A 118 6.27 7.87 -21.58
CA ILE A 118 5.39 8.37 -20.53
C ILE A 118 4.72 7.15 -19.88
N ASP A 119 4.80 7.05 -18.56
CA ASP A 119 4.06 6.07 -17.78
C ASP A 119 2.67 6.62 -17.49
N LEU A 120 1.65 5.94 -17.99
CA LEU A 120 0.24 6.29 -17.81
C LEU A 120 -0.38 5.32 -16.81
N ASP A 121 -0.96 5.85 -15.74
CA ASP A 121 -1.69 5.09 -14.74
C ASP A 121 -3.13 5.58 -14.62
N LEU A 122 -4.06 4.63 -14.65
CA LEU A 122 -5.46 4.81 -14.25
C LEU A 122 -5.67 4.04 -12.95
N ILE A 123 -5.99 4.76 -11.87
CA ILE A 123 -6.11 4.18 -10.54
C ILE A 123 -7.51 4.44 -10.02
N TYR A 124 -8.21 3.39 -9.62
CA TYR A 124 -9.42 3.50 -8.82
C TYR A 124 -9.14 3.03 -7.41
N SER A 125 -9.52 3.82 -6.42
CA SER A 125 -9.38 3.49 -5.00
C SER A 125 -10.68 3.69 -4.25
N GLY A 126 -10.86 2.94 -3.17
CA GLY A 126 -12.05 3.00 -2.32
C GLY A 126 -11.77 2.49 -0.92
N SER A 127 -12.75 2.63 -0.04
CA SER A 127 -12.76 2.00 1.28
C SER A 127 -14.12 1.42 1.63
N SER A 128 -14.16 0.64 2.70
CA SER A 128 -15.41 0.15 3.29
C SER A 128 -16.18 1.22 4.06
N LEU A 129 -15.64 2.44 4.19
CA LEU A 129 -16.28 3.56 4.87
C LEU A 129 -17.04 4.44 3.87
N SER A 130 -18.09 5.10 4.34
CA SER A 130 -18.86 6.04 3.53
C SER A 130 -19.57 7.07 4.42
N GLY A 131 -19.95 8.22 3.85
CA GLY A 131 -20.72 9.23 4.59
C GLY A 131 -19.99 9.73 5.84
N SER A 132 -20.68 9.76 6.99
CA SER A 132 -20.11 10.22 8.26
C SER A 132 -19.01 9.30 8.81
N ASP A 133 -18.97 8.03 8.37
CA ASP A 133 -17.93 7.09 8.79
C ASP A 133 -16.54 7.45 8.26
N CYS A 134 -16.46 8.25 7.20
CA CYS A 134 -15.20 8.72 6.62
C CYS A 134 -14.36 9.60 7.56
N SER A 135 -14.94 10.08 8.67
CA SER A 135 -14.19 10.72 9.75
C SER A 135 -13.16 9.80 10.42
N ALA A 136 -13.34 8.48 10.32
CA ALA A 136 -12.40 7.48 10.82
C ALA A 136 -11.29 7.10 9.81
N TYR A 137 -11.36 7.61 8.59
CA TYR A 137 -10.48 7.20 7.51
C TYR A 137 -9.06 7.77 7.67
N SER A 138 -8.07 6.89 7.57
CA SER A 138 -6.62 7.21 7.61
C SER A 138 -5.83 6.39 6.57
N GLY A 139 -6.51 5.97 5.51
CA GLY A 139 -5.95 5.10 4.47
C GLY A 139 -5.15 5.85 3.41
N HIS A 140 -4.93 5.20 2.26
CA HIS A 140 -4.00 5.67 1.24
C HIS A 140 -4.53 6.79 0.31
N ASN A 141 -5.86 6.93 0.15
CA ASN A 141 -6.44 7.96 -0.70
C ASN A 141 -6.81 9.22 0.11
N SER A 142 -7.24 10.31 -0.52
CA SER A 142 -7.59 11.56 0.20
C SER A 142 -9.08 11.78 0.41
N GLN A 143 -9.94 10.92 -0.17
CA GLN A 143 -11.38 11.13 -0.22
C GLN A 143 -12.18 10.13 0.63
N CYS A 144 -11.53 9.13 1.23
CA CYS A 144 -12.12 7.99 1.93
C CYS A 144 -12.95 7.05 1.04
N ASP A 145 -13.87 7.59 0.26
CA ASP A 145 -14.74 6.86 -0.64
C ASP A 145 -14.05 6.56 -1.99
N GLY A 146 -14.81 6.58 -3.10
CA GLY A 146 -14.32 6.31 -4.44
C GLY A 146 -13.51 7.46 -5.03
N LEU A 147 -12.21 7.25 -5.24
CA LEU A 147 -11.34 8.19 -5.96
C LEU A 147 -10.79 7.56 -7.24
N LEU A 148 -11.04 8.23 -8.36
CA LEU A 148 -10.39 7.95 -9.65
C LEU A 148 -9.22 8.91 -9.86
N THR A 149 -8.02 8.37 -9.99
CA THR A 149 -6.78 9.12 -10.25
C THR A 149 -6.23 8.78 -11.62
N LEU A 150 -5.88 9.83 -12.37
CA LEU A 150 -5.12 9.74 -13.61
C LEU A 150 -3.72 10.30 -13.36
N LYS A 151 -2.69 9.50 -13.64
CA LYS A 151 -1.29 9.92 -13.50
C LYS A 151 -0.57 9.72 -14.83
N ALA A 152 0.21 10.73 -15.21
CA ALA A 152 1.13 10.67 -16.34
C ALA A 152 2.51 11.12 -15.85
N ALA A 153 3.49 10.24 -15.92
CA ALA A 153 4.84 10.49 -15.43
C ALA A 153 5.88 10.26 -16.52
N ARG A 154 6.96 11.05 -16.52
CA ARG A 154 8.12 10.87 -17.40
C ARG A 154 9.39 11.16 -16.61
N SER A 155 10.29 10.18 -16.52
CA SER A 155 11.63 10.43 -15.97
C SER A 155 12.47 11.21 -16.99
N PHE A 156 13.24 12.18 -16.49
CA PHE A 156 14.16 13.00 -17.29
C PHE A 156 15.64 12.69 -17.02
N TYR A 157 15.89 11.76 -16.11
CA TYR A 157 17.20 11.33 -15.64
C TYR A 157 17.28 9.81 -15.63
#